data_AF-A0A6A2ZMX9-F1
#
_entry.id   AF-A0A6A2ZMX9-F1
#
_cell.length_a   1.000
_cell.length_b   1.000
_cell.length_c   1.000
_cell.angle_alpha   90.00
_cell.angle_beta   90.00
_cell.angle_gamma   90.00
#
_symmetry.space_group_name_H-M   'P 1'
#
loop_
_entity.id
_entity.type
_entity.pdbx_description
1 polymer ?
#
loop_
_entity_poly.entity_id
_entity_poly.type
_entity_poly.pdbx_seq_one_letter_code
_entity_poly.pdbx_strand_id
1 'polypeptide(L)' 'MNLTSDGSGPFHGWYCNYVEVTMTGIHTPCTQQLFTVEQWLALDTVPFDLTVIRNNCHAAAKADHQKSEM' A
#
# COMPACT_ATOMS: atom_id res chain seq x y z
N MET A 1 1.38 -3.02 1.34
CA MET A 1 2.44 -2.01 1.18
C MET A 1 2.68 -1.35 2.53
N ASN A 2 3.95 -1.25 2.93
CA ASN A 2 4.39 -0.52 4.12
C ASN A 2 5.25 0.65 3.64
N LEU A 3 4.86 1.88 3.98
CA LEU A 3 5.58 3.11 3.66
C LEU A 3 5.99 3.79 4.97
N THR A 4 7.28 3.99 5.15
CA THR A 4 7.87 4.57 6.36
C THR A 4 8.81 5.71 5.98
N SER A 5 8.63 6.86 6.62
CA SER A 5 9.62 7.93 6.64
C SER A 5 10.59 7.69 7.80
N ASP A 6 11.88 7.93 7.58
CA ASP A 6 12.90 7.86 8.64
C ASP A 6 12.90 9.09 9.57
N GLY A 7 12.09 10.10 9.26
CA GLY A 7 11.91 11.30 10.08
C GLY A 7 13.14 12.20 10.18
N SER A 8 14.11 12.05 9.26
CA SER A 8 15.37 12.78 9.32
C SER A 8 15.24 14.24 8.84
N GLY A 9 15.99 15.14 9.50
CA GLY A 9 16.05 16.57 9.15
C GLY A 9 14.93 17.45 9.74
N PRO A 10 15.10 18.79 9.67
CA PRO A 10 14.06 19.73 10.06
C PRO A 10 12.89 19.67 9.07
N PHE A 11 11.66 19.85 9.55
CA PHE A 11 10.43 19.83 8.74
C PHE A 11 10.25 18.54 7.92
N HIS A 12 10.48 17.38 8.54
CA HIS A 12 10.42 16.05 7.92
C HIS A 12 9.00 15.58 7.54
N GLY A 13 7.97 16.41 7.74
CA GLY A 13 6.58 16.05 7.48
C GLY A 13 6.29 15.94 5.98
N TRP A 14 5.74 14.80 5.57
CA TRP A 14 5.41 14.54 4.17
C TRP A 14 3.95 14.12 4.01
N TYR A 15 3.17 14.88 3.23
CA TYR A 15 1.83 14.47 2.82
C TYR A 15 1.93 13.58 1.60
N CYS A 16 1.57 12.30 1.76
CA CYS A 16 1.52 11.35 0.67
C CYS A 16 0.07 11.16 0.22
N ASN A 17 -0.21 11.47 -1.04
CA ASN A 17 -1.55 11.35 -1.61
C ASN A 17 -1.82 9.91 -2.07
N TYR A 18 -0.95 9.37 -2.92
CA TYR A 18 -0.97 7.97 -3.35
C TYR A 18 0.44 7.46 -3.67
N VAL A 19 0.58 6.14 -3.72
CA VAL A 19 1.74 5.44 -4.26
C VAL A 19 1.26 4.52 -5.37
N GLU A 20 1.80 4.67 -6.58
CA GLU A 20 1.58 3.73 -7.67
C GLU A 20 2.79 2.83 -7.82
N VAL A 21 2.56 1.51 -7.81
CA VAL A 21 3.60 0.50 -7.98
C VAL A 21 3.41 -0.17 -9.33
N THR A 22 4.42 -0.10 -10.19
CA THR A 22 4.48 -0.87 -11.44
C THR A 22 5.44 -2.04 -11.25
N MET A 23 4.93 -3.25 -11.45
CA MET A 23 5.68 -4.49 -11.29
C MET A 23 5.92 -5.08 -12.68
N THR A 24 7.18 -5.38 -12.98
CA THR A 24 7.61 -5.98 -14.23
C THR A 24 8.44 -7.23 -13.93
N GLY A 25 8.40 -8.21 -14.82
CA GLY A 25 9.14 -9.46 -14.65
C GLY A 25 9.38 -10.15 -15.98
N ILE A 26 10.43 -10.98 -16.05
CA ILE A 26 10.72 -11.78 -17.24
C ILE A 26 9.54 -12.75 -17.45
N HIS A 27 9.01 -12.80 -18.68
CA HIS A 27 7.82 -13.60 -19.05
C HIS A 27 6.56 -13.31 -18.22
N THR A 28 6.49 -12.18 -17.52
CA THR A 28 5.31 -11.79 -16.72
C THR A 28 4.73 -10.50 -17.29
N PRO A 29 3.40 -10.43 -17.56
CA PRO A 29 2.75 -9.19 -17.93
C PRO A 29 2.99 -8.11 -16.86
N CYS A 30 3.22 -6.87 -17.31
CA CYS A 30 3.32 -5.75 -16.38
C CYS A 30 2.00 -5.56 -15.63
N THR A 31 2.08 -5.30 -14.33
CA THR A 31 0.90 -4.99 -13.51
C THR A 31 1.13 -3.68 -12.77
N GLN A 32 0.08 -2.87 -12.65
CA GLN A 32 0.11 -1.62 -11.90
C GLN A 32 -0.88 -1.71 -10.74
N GLN A 33 -0.50 -1.16 -9.59
CA GLN A 33 -1.36 -1.09 -8.43
C GLN A 33 -1.24 0.26 -7.74
N LEU A 34 -2.37 0.94 -7.59
CA LEU A 34 -2.49 2.18 -6.84
C LEU A 34 -2.81 1.89 -5.37
N PHE A 35 -2.06 2.51 -4.46
CA PHE A 35 -2.34 2.55 -3.04
C PHE A 35 -2.70 3.98 -2.64
N THR A 36 -3.96 4.24 -2.32
CA THR A 36 -4.40 5.52 -1.76
C THR A 36 -3.86 5.68 -0.34
N VAL A 37 -3.10 6.76 -0.09
CA VAL A 37 -2.48 7.03 1.22
C VAL A 37 -3.23 8.15 1.94
N GLU A 38 -3.34 9.32 1.31
CA GLU A 38 -4.00 10.53 1.84
C GLU A 38 -3.70 10.81 3.32
N GLN A 39 -2.40 10.80 3.68
CA GLN A 39 -1.96 10.91 5.06
C GLN A 39 -0.64 11.67 5.17
N TRP A 40 -0.47 12.42 6.25
CA TRP A 40 0.83 12.93 6.69
C TRP A 40 1.66 11.81 7.31
N LEU A 41 2.92 11.68 6.85
CA LEU A 41 3.98 10.94 7.53
C LEU A 41 4.82 11.96 8.29
N ALA A 42 4.40 12.28 9.52
CA ALA A 42 4.96 13.35 10.33
C ALA A 42 4.69 13.11 11.82
N LEU A 43 5.54 13.61 12.71
CA LEU A 43 5.33 13.55 14.17
C LEU A 43 4.67 14.82 14.74
N ASP A 44 4.60 15.89 13.95
CA ASP A 44 4.08 17.20 14.36
C ASP A 44 2.67 17.50 13.81
N THR A 45 2.15 16.61 12.96
CA THR A 45 0.85 16.75 12.31
C THR A 45 0.08 15.44 12.43
N VAL A 46 -1.24 15.51 12.70
CA VAL A 46 -2.12 14.32 12.77
C VAL A 46 -1.96 13.47 11.50
N PRO A 47 -1.78 12.14 11.61
CA PRO A 47 -1.96 11.29 12.80
C PRO A 47 -0.74 11.11 13.73
N PHE A 48 0.31 11.92 13.58
CA PHE A 48 1.56 11.84 14.35
C PHE A 48 2.30 10.52 14.15
N ASP A 49 2.19 9.96 12.94
CA ASP A 49 2.72 8.66 12.58
C ASP A 49 3.66 8.80 11.38
N LEU A 50 4.82 8.14 11.43
CA LEU A 50 5.79 8.12 10.33
C LEU A 50 5.61 6.90 9.42
N THR A 51 4.68 6.02 9.77
CA THR A 51 4.42 4.79 9.02
C THR A 51 2.96 4.70 8.60
N VAL A 52 2.74 4.20 7.39
CA VAL A 52 1.40 3.90 6.89
C VAL A 52 1.40 2.55 6.19
N ILE A 53 0.41 1.72 6.55
CA ILE A 53 0.21 0.40 5.96
C ILE A 53 -1.06 0.44 5.12
N ARG A 54 -0.94 0.00 3.87
CA ARG A 54 -2.07 -0.19 2.94
C ARG A 54 -2.11 -1.63 2.47
N ASN A 55 -3.22 -2.30 2.72
CA ASN A 55 -3.44 -3.69 2.33
C ASN A 55 -4.50 -3.77 1.24
N ASN A 56 -4.04 -3.90 0.00
CA ASN A 56 -4.90 -4.11 -1.17
C ASN A 56 -4.93 -5.59 -1.59
N CYS A 57 -4.43 -6.50 -0.74
CA CYS A 57 -4.56 -7.92 -1.03
C CYS A 57 -6.04 -8.30 -0.98
N HIS A 58 -6.52 -8.98 -2.01
CA HIS A 58 -7.82 -9.62 -1.95
C HIS A 58 -7.82 -10.59 -0.77
N ALA A 59 -8.76 -10.43 0.17
CA ALA A 59 -9.04 -11.49 1.13
C ALA A 59 -9.33 -12.74 0.30
N ALA A 60 -8.61 -13.83 0.55
CA ALA A 60 -8.89 -15.09 -0.12
C ALA A 60 -10.39 -15.38 0.10
N ALA A 61 -11.19 -15.21 -0.96
CA ALA A 61 -12.52 -15.78 -0.98
C ALA A 61 -12.30 -17.24 -0.61
N LYS A 62 -12.99 -17.69 0.43
CA LYS A 62 -12.88 -19.07 0.91
C LYS A 62 -12.88 -19.99 -0.29
N ALA A 63 -11.99 -20.98 -0.24
CA ALA A 63 -11.90 -22.04 -1.21
C ALA A 63 -13.27 -22.73 -1.40
N ASP A 64 -14.13 -22.22 -2.29
CA ASP A 64 -15.29 -22.95 -2.77
C ASP A 64 -14.87 -23.73 -4.01
N HIS A 65 -14.16 -24.80 -3.66
CA HIS A 65 -14.28 -26.07 -4.35
C HIS A 65 -15.73 -26.58 -4.21
N GLN A 66 -16.70 -25.94 -4.88
CA GLN A 66 -17.93 -26.64 -5.23
C GLN A 66 -17.69 -27.38 -6.54
N LYS A 67 -17.03 -28.54 -6.40
CA LYS A 67 -17.02 -29.60 -7.40
C LYS A 67 -18.37 -30.34 -7.33
N SER A 68 -18.96 -30.66 -8.49
CA SER A 68 -20.16 -31.53 -8.68
C SER A 68 -21.47 -30.93 -8.13
N GLU A 69 -22.67 -30.99 -8.73
CA GLU A 69 -23.36 -31.64 -9.86
C GLU A 69 -24.45 -30.62 -10.28
N MET A 70 -24.88 -30.42 -11.53
CA MET A 70 -25.51 -31.32 -12.51
C MET A 70 -25.52 -30.61 -13.88
#